data_AF-A6TX65-F1
#
_entry.id   AF-A6TX65-F1
#
_cell.length_a   1.000
_cell.length_b   1.000
_cell.length_c   1.000
_cell.angle_alpha   90.00
_cell.angle_beta   90.00
_cell.angle_gamma   90.00
#
_symmetry.space_group_name_H-M   'P 1'
#
loop_
_entity.id
_entity.type
_entity.pdbx_description
1 polymer ?
#
loop_
_entity_poly.entity_id
_entity_poly.type
_entity_poly.pdbx_seq_one_letter_code
_entity_poly.pdbx_strand_id
1 'polypeptide(L)'
;MKKLDTKIIIISGFLISLNIVLSRIVAIPGIIKFGGFLIIFGGLVFGPVVGGIIGTIGDIVSHIVRPTGLFMPHFVLTSALTGIIPAIVVRSLKIDLAKLSSWKIIVSIFVGQMITTVVMVPYFLNTLFNIPLAVS
;
A
#
# COMPACT_ATOMS: atom_id res chain seq x y z
N MET A 1 -8.21 20.57 -12.06
CA MET A 1 -7.22 19.50 -11.82
C MET A 1 -5.95 20.15 -11.29
N LYS A 2 -5.51 19.84 -10.06
CA LYS A 2 -4.31 20.43 -9.46
C LYS A 2 -3.09 19.87 -10.22
N LYS A 3 -2.30 20.72 -10.88
CA LYS A 3 -1.15 20.31 -11.70
C LYS A 3 -0.27 19.37 -10.89
N LEU A 4 0.04 18.20 -11.44
CA LEU A 4 1.06 17.31 -10.86
C LEU A 4 2.38 18.07 -10.92
N ASP A 5 2.81 18.55 -9.76
CA ASP A 5 4.08 19.24 -9.60
C ASP A 5 5.22 18.24 -9.84
N THR A 6 6.23 18.63 -10.62
CA THR A 6 7.37 17.78 -10.96
C THR A 6 8.03 17.21 -9.70
N LYS A 7 8.00 17.96 -8.59
CA LYS A 7 8.45 17.49 -7.28
C LYS A 7 7.69 16.26 -6.78
N ILE A 8 6.37 16.21 -6.94
CA ILE A 8 5.55 15.08 -6.49
C ILE A 8 5.92 13.82 -7.27
N ILE A 9 6.16 13.94 -8.56
CA ILE A 9 6.55 12.81 -9.43
C ILE A 9 7.91 12.26 -8.98
N ILE A 10 8.90 13.13 -8.78
CA ILE A 10 10.25 12.73 -8.33
C ILE A 10 10.18 12.04 -6.97
N ILE A 11 9.46 12.63 -6.01
CA ILE A 11 9.34 12.06 -4.66
C ILE A 11 8.57 10.73 -4.73
N SER A 12 7.50 10.63 -5.52
CA SER A 12 6.76 9.37 -5.71
C SER A 12 7.65 8.27 -6.28
N GLY A 13 8.47 8.58 -7.30
CA GLY A 13 9.46 7.65 -7.85
C GLY A 13 10.49 7.21 -6.82
N PHE A 14 10.97 8.13 -5.99
CA PHE A 14 11.87 7.81 -4.88
C PHE A 14 11.21 6.88 -3.84
N LEU A 15 9.96 7.15 -3.45
CA LEU A 15 9.20 6.29 -2.52
C LEU A 15 9.00 4.88 -3.09
N ILE A 16 8.73 4.77 -4.40
CA ILE A 16 8.60 3.48 -5.08
C ILE A 16 9.94 2.71 -5.03
N SER A 17 11.04 3.37 -5.39
CA SER A 17 12.37 2.76 -5.32
C SER A 17 12.70 2.29 -3.88
N LEU A 18 12.45 3.15 -2.91
CA LEU A 18 12.68 2.84 -1.49
C LEU A 18 11.79 1.68 -1.02
N ASN A 19 10.54 1.61 -1.47
CA ASN A 19 9.62 0.52 -1.18
C ASN A 19 10.17 -0.82 -1.68
N ILE A 20 10.68 -0.84 -2.91
CA ILE A 20 11.24 -2.04 -3.52
C ILE A 20 12.51 -2.49 -2.79
N VAL A 21 13.35 -1.55 -2.34
CA VAL A 21 14.58 -1.87 -1.60
C VAL A 21 14.26 -2.35 -0.18
N LEU A 22 13.39 -1.65 0.57
CA LEU A 22 12.99 -2.06 1.92
C LEU A 22 12.30 -3.41 1.94
N SER A 23 11.44 -3.67 0.95
CA SER A 23 10.77 -4.96 0.78
C SER A 23 11.73 -6.10 0.44
N ARG A 24 13.01 -5.82 0.18
CA ARG A 24 14.06 -6.84 0.02
C ARG A 24 14.89 -7.02 1.27
N ILE A 25 15.31 -5.94 1.89
CA ILE A 25 16.26 -5.97 3.02
C ILE A 25 15.57 -6.39 4.32
N VAL A 26 14.32 -5.94 4.53
CA VAL A 26 13.62 -6.08 5.82
C VAL A 26 12.45 -7.08 5.72
N ALA A 27 12.25 -7.73 4.57
CA ALA A 27 11.19 -8.72 4.42
C ALA A 27 11.62 -10.06 4.99
N ILE A 28 11.14 -10.35 6.21
CA ILE A 28 11.17 -11.70 6.77
C ILE A 28 9.91 -12.41 6.24
N PRO A 29 10.06 -13.40 5.35
CA PRO A 29 8.91 -14.12 4.80
C PRO A 29 8.11 -14.75 5.95
N GLY A 30 6.83 -14.37 6.07
CA GLY A 30 5.89 -14.89 7.06
C GLY A 30 5.60 -13.99 8.27
N ILE A 31 6.41 -12.95 8.53
CA ILE A 31 6.24 -12.15 9.77
C ILE A 31 6.02 -10.65 9.48
N ILE A 32 6.82 -10.03 8.62
CA ILE A 32 6.74 -8.57 8.40
C ILE A 32 6.94 -8.21 6.93
N LYS A 33 5.95 -7.51 6.34
CA LYS A 33 6.05 -6.88 5.02
C LYS A 33 6.12 -5.36 5.18
N PHE A 34 7.33 -4.81 5.23
CA PHE A 34 7.55 -3.35 5.39
C PHE A 34 7.19 -2.51 4.16
N GLY A 35 6.96 -3.13 3.00
CA GLY A 35 6.62 -2.42 1.77
C GLY A 35 5.36 -1.55 1.89
N GLY A 36 4.30 -2.07 2.51
CA GLY A 36 3.03 -1.35 2.63
C GLY A 36 3.14 0.03 3.30
N PHE A 37 4.13 0.22 4.17
CA PHE A 37 4.35 1.47 4.89
C PHE A 37 4.62 2.66 3.95
N LEU A 38 5.50 2.49 2.97
CA LEU A 38 5.89 3.58 2.06
C LEU A 38 4.76 3.95 1.08
N ILE A 39 3.94 2.98 0.70
CA ILE A 39 2.73 3.21 -0.12
C ILE A 39 1.71 4.05 0.66
N ILE A 40 1.48 3.69 1.93
CA ILE A 40 0.57 4.43 2.81
C ILE A 40 1.09 5.83 3.07
N PHE A 41 2.40 5.98 3.31
CA PHE A 41 3.02 7.29 3.50
C PHE A 41 2.84 8.18 2.27
N GLY A 42 3.06 7.64 1.07
CA GLY A 42 2.80 8.37 -0.18
C GLY A 42 1.33 8.78 -0.32
N GLY A 43 0.39 7.92 0.05
CA GLY A 43 -1.04 8.23 0.06
C GLY A 43 -1.44 9.30 1.06
N LEU A 44 -0.88 9.27 2.27
CA LEU A 44 -1.17 10.24 3.32
C LEU A 44 -0.63 11.63 2.97
N VAL A 45 0.59 11.71 2.44
CA VAL A 45 1.26 12.99 2.15
C VAL A 45 0.77 13.61 0.85
N PHE A 46 0.67 12.82 -0.22
CA PHE A 46 0.32 13.33 -1.56
C PHE A 46 -1.15 13.13 -1.93
N GLY A 47 -1.90 12.42 -1.09
CA GLY A 47 -3.32 12.13 -1.28
C GLY A 47 -3.59 10.75 -1.88
N PRO A 48 -4.86 10.31 -1.84
CA PRO A 48 -5.23 8.93 -2.14
C PRO A 48 -4.90 8.49 -3.57
N VAL A 49 -5.06 9.38 -4.55
CA VAL A 49 -4.77 9.09 -5.96
C VAL A 49 -3.28 8.79 -6.16
N VAL A 50 -2.39 9.59 -5.55
CA VAL A 50 -0.94 9.40 -5.65
C VAL A 50 -0.51 8.14 -4.90
N GLY A 51 -1.08 7.87 -3.72
CA GLY A 51 -0.86 6.62 -2.99
C GLY A 51 -1.24 5.38 -3.79
N GLY A 52 -2.38 5.42 -4.50
CA GLY A 52 -2.80 4.34 -5.39
C GLY A 52 -1.85 4.11 -6.55
N ILE A 53 -1.35 5.18 -7.16
CA ILE A 53 -0.35 5.10 -8.25
C ILE A 53 0.96 4.52 -7.74
N ILE A 54 1.45 4.99 -6.58
CA ILE A 54 2.67 4.48 -5.93
C ILE A 54 2.53 2.99 -5.63
N GLY A 55 1.38 2.55 -5.10
CA GLY A 55 1.10 1.15 -4.82
C GLY A 55 1.05 0.30 -6.08
N THR A 56 0.34 0.74 -7.11
CA THR A 56 0.20 0.04 -8.39
C THR A 56 1.55 -0.14 -9.08
N ILE A 57 2.29 0.96 -9.25
CA ILE A 57 3.60 0.94 -9.93
C ILE A 57 4.62 0.19 -9.08
N GLY A 58 4.62 0.40 -7.77
CA GLY A 58 5.52 -0.32 -6.85
C GLY A 58 5.36 -1.83 -6.94
N ASP A 59 4.11 -2.32 -6.96
CA ASP A 59 3.82 -3.75 -7.07
C ASP A 59 4.31 -4.32 -8.41
N ILE A 60 3.95 -3.68 -9.53
CA ILE A 60 4.36 -4.09 -10.89
C ILE A 60 5.88 -4.11 -11.01
N VAL A 61 6.55 -3.03 -10.63
CA VAL A 61 8.01 -2.94 -10.74
C VAL A 61 8.68 -3.94 -9.80
N SER A 62 8.18 -4.12 -8.57
CA SER A 62 8.70 -5.13 -7.65
C SER A 62 8.62 -6.54 -8.24
N HIS A 63 7.52 -6.86 -8.93
CA HIS A 63 7.31 -8.13 -9.58
C HIS A 63 8.23 -8.33 -10.79
N ILE A 64 8.42 -7.29 -11.61
CA ILE A 64 9.36 -7.32 -12.75
C ILE A 64 10.78 -7.60 -12.27
N VAL A 65 11.22 -6.95 -11.18
CA VAL A 65 12.59 -7.13 -10.72
C VAL A 65 12.77 -8.46 -9.98
N ARG A 66 11.75 -8.97 -9.28
CA ARG A 66 11.77 -10.33 -8.74
C ARG A 66 10.38 -10.96 -8.79
N PRO A 67 10.11 -11.84 -9.76
CA PRO A 67 8.82 -12.51 -9.84
C PRO A 67 8.72 -13.54 -8.70
N THR A 68 8.08 -13.17 -7.59
CA THR A 68 7.86 -14.07 -6.44
C THR A 68 6.62 -14.96 -6.62
N GLY A 69 6.31 -15.36 -7.86
CA GLY A 69 5.14 -16.18 -8.20
C GLY A 69 4.49 -15.73 -9.51
N LEU A 70 3.26 -16.17 -9.75
CA LEU A 70 2.47 -15.73 -10.89
C LEU A 70 2.10 -14.24 -10.73
N PHE A 71 2.19 -13.46 -11.82
CA PHE A 71 1.64 -12.10 -11.81
C PHE A 71 0.13 -12.16 -11.67
N MET A 72 -0.40 -11.64 -10.56
CA MET A 72 -1.83 -11.60 -10.31
C MET A 72 -2.28 -10.14 -10.22
N PRO A 73 -3.15 -9.66 -11.14
CA PRO A 73 -3.62 -8.28 -11.11
C PRO A 73 -4.38 -7.93 -9.82
N HIS A 74 -4.90 -8.95 -9.12
CA HIS A 74 -5.52 -8.81 -7.81
C HIS A 74 -4.54 -8.25 -6.75
N PHE A 75 -3.28 -8.68 -6.75
CA PHE A 75 -2.29 -8.15 -5.79
C PHE A 75 -1.91 -6.71 -6.09
N VAL A 76 -1.80 -6.35 -7.36
CA VAL A 76 -1.63 -4.95 -7.79
C VAL A 76 -2.78 -4.08 -7.28
N LEU A 77 -4.02 -4.57 -7.38
CA LEU A 77 -5.20 -3.87 -6.87
C LEU A 77 -5.17 -3.74 -5.34
N THR A 78 -4.77 -4.78 -4.60
CA THR A 78 -4.59 -4.68 -3.14
C THR A 78 -3.54 -3.63 -2.76
N SER A 79 -2.41 -3.58 -3.49
CA SER A 79 -1.35 -2.59 -3.27
C SER A 79 -1.84 -1.16 -3.57
N ALA A 80 -2.62 -0.97 -4.63
CA ALA A 80 -3.24 0.31 -4.93
C ALA A 80 -4.19 0.76 -3.80
N LEU A 81 -5.07 -0.14 -3.35
CA LEU A 81 -6.03 0.13 -2.28
C LEU A 81 -5.35 0.37 -0.93
N THR A 82 -4.20 -0.25 -0.69
CA THR A 82 -3.39 -0.02 0.51
C THR A 82 -2.92 1.43 0.59
N GLY A 83 -2.66 2.10 -0.54
CA GLY A 83 -2.36 3.53 -0.57
C GLY A 83 -3.61 4.42 -0.53
N ILE A 84 -4.71 3.98 -1.13
CA ILE A 84 -5.94 4.78 -1.30
C ILE A 84 -6.76 4.83 0.00
N ILE A 85 -7.07 3.67 0.60
CA ILE A 85 -7.99 3.55 1.74
C ILE A 85 -7.55 4.41 2.93
N PRO A 86 -6.33 4.27 3.48
CA PRO A 86 -5.92 5.07 4.63
C PRO A 86 -5.86 6.57 4.28
N ALA A 87 -5.48 6.92 3.06
CA ALA A 87 -5.46 8.31 2.61
C ALA A 87 -6.87 8.93 2.50
N ILE A 88 -7.87 8.16 2.04
CA ILE A 88 -9.27 8.58 2.03
C ILE A 88 -9.77 8.74 3.46
N VAL A 89 -9.53 7.79 4.35
CA VAL A 89 -9.99 7.84 5.74
C VAL A 89 -9.46 9.08 6.45
N VAL A 90 -8.16 9.36 6.36
CA VAL A 90 -7.56 10.57 6.97
C VAL A 90 -8.16 11.85 6.38
N ARG A 91 -8.37 11.89 5.06
CA ARG A 91 -8.93 13.06 4.38
C ARG A 91 -10.40 13.30 4.71
N SER A 92 -11.19 12.23 4.80
CA SER A 92 -12.61 12.27 5.17
C SER A 92 -12.79 12.70 6.63
N LEU A 93 -11.85 12.35 7.51
CA LEU A 93 -11.83 12.80 8.91
C LEU A 93 -11.36 14.25 9.08
N LYS A 94 -11.08 14.98 7.99
CA LYS A 94 -10.54 16.37 7.97
C LYS A 94 -9.39 16.56 8.96
N ILE A 95 -8.51 15.55 9.08
CA ILE A 95 -7.36 15.63 9.97
C ILE A 95 -6.38 16.62 9.36
N ASP A 96 -6.16 17.74 10.04
CA ASP A 96 -5.12 18.67 9.68
C ASP A 96 -3.77 17.96 9.79
N LEU A 97 -3.04 17.86 8.68
CA LEU A 97 -1.66 17.36 8.65
C LEU A 97 -0.73 18.20 9.56
N ALA A 98 -1.12 19.44 9.91
CA ALA A 98 -0.39 20.30 10.85
C ALA A 98 -0.71 20.00 12.33
N LYS A 99 -1.85 19.38 12.63
CA LYS A 99 -2.21 18.82 13.94
C LYS A 99 -2.24 17.30 13.81
N LEU A 100 -1.07 16.70 13.61
CA LEU A 100 -0.87 15.25 13.69
C LEU A 100 -1.28 14.75 15.08
N SER A 101 -2.56 14.47 15.27
CA SER A 101 -2.97 13.59 16.36
C SER A 101 -2.51 12.19 15.95
N SER A 102 -1.31 11.79 16.39
CA SER A 102 -0.64 10.53 16.04
C SER A 102 -1.57 9.32 16.16
N TRP A 103 -2.50 9.37 17.11
CA TRP A 103 -3.54 8.36 17.31
C TRP A 103 -4.42 8.11 16.08
N LYS A 104 -4.89 9.16 15.40
CA LYS A 104 -5.80 9.01 14.24
C LYS A 104 -5.10 8.46 13.01
N ILE A 105 -3.81 8.77 12.84
CA ILE A 105 -2.98 8.22 11.76
C ILE A 105 -2.75 6.73 12.00
N ILE A 106 -2.43 6.34 13.24
CA ILE A 106 -2.29 4.93 13.61
C ILE A 106 -3.59 4.18 13.35
N VAL A 107 -4.75 4.71 13.76
CA VAL A 107 -6.05 4.10 13.49
C VAL A 107 -6.32 3.98 11.99
N SER A 108 -6.01 4.99 11.19
CA SER A 108 -6.21 4.93 9.74
C SER A 108 -5.29 3.91 9.06
N ILE A 109 -4.02 3.83 9.48
CA ILE A 109 -3.07 2.81 8.99
C ILE A 109 -3.58 1.43 9.39
N PHE A 110 -4.04 1.26 10.63
CA PHE A 110 -4.57 0.01 11.16
C PHE A 110 -5.80 -0.46 10.39
N VAL A 111 -6.76 0.43 10.14
CA VAL A 111 -7.96 0.12 9.34
C VAL A 111 -7.58 -0.23 7.90
N GLY A 112 -6.70 0.54 7.27
CA GLY A 112 -6.21 0.26 5.92
C GLY A 112 -5.56 -1.12 5.83
N GLN A 113 -4.66 -1.44 6.77
CA GLN A 113 -3.94 -2.71 6.85
C GLN A 113 -4.85 -3.89 7.18
N MET A 114 -5.84 -3.72 8.06
CA MET A 114 -6.83 -4.76 8.37
C MET A 114 -7.65 -5.09 7.12
N ILE A 115 -8.13 -4.08 6.39
CA ILE A 115 -8.93 -4.31 5.20
C ILE A 115 -8.08 -4.96 4.10
N THR A 116 -6.90 -4.42 3.78
CA THR A 116 -6.13 -4.93 2.65
C THR A 116 -5.45 -6.26 2.96
N THR A 117 -4.80 -6.39 4.11
CA THR A 117 -4.00 -7.58 4.43
C THR A 117 -4.82 -8.69 5.07
N VAL A 118 -5.82 -8.40 5.91
CA VAL A 118 -6.58 -9.42 6.65
C VAL A 118 -7.85 -9.84 5.92
N VAL A 119 -8.46 -8.97 5.11
CA VAL A 119 -9.67 -9.31 4.34
C VAL A 119 -9.30 -9.59 2.88
N MET A 120 -8.64 -8.64 2.23
CA MET A 120 -8.49 -8.67 0.78
C MET A 120 -7.51 -9.75 0.29
N VAL A 121 -6.35 -9.89 0.94
CA VAL A 121 -5.36 -10.93 0.58
C VAL A 121 -5.93 -12.35 0.72
N PRO A 122 -6.50 -12.78 1.86
CA PRO A 122 -7.07 -14.12 1.98
C PRO A 122 -8.31 -14.33 1.11
N TYR A 123 -9.13 -13.30 0.89
CA TYR A 123 -10.24 -13.37 -0.06
C TYR A 123 -9.77 -13.68 -1.49
N PHE A 124 -8.70 -13.03 -1.96
CA PHE A 124 -8.14 -13.31 -3.27
C PHE A 124 -7.45 -14.67 -3.35
N LEU A 125 -6.77 -15.10 -2.29
CA LEU A 125 -6.20 -16.44 -2.23
C LEU A 125 -7.28 -17.53 -2.30
N ASN A 126 -8.41 -17.34 -1.61
CA ASN A 126 -9.54 -18.25 -1.69
C ASN A 126 -10.16 -18.26 -3.10
N THR A 127 -10.37 -17.09 -3.70
CA THR A 127 -11.01 -16.97 -5.02
C THR A 127 -10.14 -17.52 -6.15
N LEU A 128 -8.80 -17.36 -6.06
CA LEU A 128 -7.88 -17.74 -7.13
C LEU A 128 -7.31 -19.15 -6.99
N PHE A 129 -7.17 -19.65 -5.76
CA PHE A 129 -6.50 -20.93 -5.50
C PHE A 129 -7.37 -21.93 -4.72
N ASN A 130 -8.62 -21.60 -4.38
CA ASN A 130 -9.50 -22.45 -3.54
C ASN A 130 -8.82 -22.92 -2.24
N ILE A 131 -7.91 -22.12 -1.68
CA ILE A 131 -7.22 -22.45 -0.43
C ILE A 131 -8.19 -22.15 0.72
N PRO A 132 -8.49 -23.12 1.61
CA PRO A 132 -9.45 -22.92 2.69
C PRO A 132 -9.00 -21.80 3.64
N LEU A 133 -9.96 -20.94 3.99
CA LEU A 133 -9.79 -19.75 4.85
C LEU A 133 -9.36 -20.06 6.30
N ALA A 134 -9.37 -21.32 6.69
CA ALA A 134 -8.92 -21.80 7.98
C ALA A 134 -8.14 -23.11 7.77
N VAL A 135 -6.90 -23.14 8.26
CA VAL A 135 -6.25 -24.41 8.57
C VAL A 135 -6.90 -24.88 9.87
N SER A 136 -7.79 -25.86 9.77
CA SER A 136 -8.22 -26.68 10.92
C SER A 136 -7.07 -27.55 11.41
#